data_AF-A0A6P0URD4-F1
#
_entry.id   AF-A0A6P0URD4-F1
#
_cell.length_a   1.000
_cell.length_b   1.000
_cell.length_c   1.000
_cell.angle_alpha   90.00
_cell.angle_beta   90.00
_cell.angle_gamma   90.00
#
_symmetry.space_group_name_H-M   'P 1'
#
loop_
_entity.id
_entity.type
_entity.pdbx_description
1 polymer ?
#
loop_
_entity_poly.entity_id
_entity_poly.type
_entity_poly.pdbx_seq_one_letter_code
_entity_poly.pdbx_strand_id
1 'polypeptide(L)'
;MKPEHRKIIELIKSYLEKNPEQRFGQAIFNLGINEFQKVTDPGNPKYTLRDIHNDDDKEILNRINRQITWFDLQRKVMDGVSKVEGIAGMTVNERLFAADLMNEFDKYKTSNKSYAEYILKALKVDRESISKILGK
;
A
#
# COMPACT_ATOMS: atom_id res chain seq x y z
N MET A 1 7.07 23.19 17.99
CA MET A 1 6.81 22.08 17.04
C MET A 1 5.40 22.24 16.49
N LYS A 2 5.20 22.20 15.17
CA LYS A 2 3.85 22.28 14.57
C LYS A 2 3.04 21.00 14.87
N PRO A 3 1.69 21.05 14.81
CA PRO A 3 0.85 19.86 14.96
C PRO A 3 1.22 18.72 13.99
N GLU A 4 1.54 19.06 12.75
CA GLU A 4 1.92 18.10 11.70
C GLU A 4 3.22 17.37 12.05
N HIS A 5 4.22 18.09 12.54
CA HIS A 5 5.49 17.51 12.96
C HIS A 5 5.27 16.47 14.07
N ARG A 6 4.40 16.77 15.05
CA ARG A 6 4.06 15.83 16.14
C ARG A 6 3.45 14.56 15.57
N LYS A 7 2.49 14.71 14.66
CA LYS A 7 1.79 13.59 14.04
C LYS A 7 2.73 12.73 13.18
N ILE A 8 3.66 13.35 12.45
CA ILE A 8 4.69 12.62 11.69
C ILE A 8 5.56 11.78 12.63
N ILE A 9 6.05 12.38 13.72
CA ILE A 9 6.89 11.67 14.71
C ILE A 9 6.12 10.50 15.35
N GLU A 10 4.86 10.71 15.72
CA GLU A 10 4.00 9.66 16.27
C GLU A 10 3.81 8.49 15.29
N LEU A 11 3.58 8.78 14.02
CA LEU A 11 3.44 7.75 12.98
C LEU A 11 4.74 6.97 12.74
N ILE A 12 5.89 7.67 12.71
CA ILE A 12 7.21 7.01 12.60
C ILE A 12 7.45 6.11 13.81
N LYS A 13 7.18 6.60 15.02
CA LYS A 13 7.32 5.84 16.26
C LYS A 13 6.47 4.57 16.20
N SER A 14 5.17 4.68 15.94
CA SER A 14 4.27 3.52 15.87
C SER A 14 4.65 2.55 14.75
N TYR A 15 5.20 3.03 13.64
CA TYR A 15 5.69 2.15 12.57
C TYR A 15 6.92 1.35 13.01
N LEU A 16 7.90 1.99 13.66
CA LEU A 16 9.11 1.33 14.16
C LEU A 16 8.80 0.35 15.30
N GLU A 17 7.88 0.70 16.20
CA GLU A 17 7.41 -0.21 17.26
C GLU A 17 6.80 -1.50 16.70
N LYS A 18 6.11 -1.41 15.55
CA LYS A 18 5.57 -2.59 14.82
C LYS A 18 6.64 -3.33 14.00
N ASN A 19 7.79 -2.72 13.73
CA ASN A 19 8.83 -3.25 12.86
C ASN A 19 10.23 -3.06 13.49
N PRO A 20 10.51 -3.66 14.66
CA PRO A 20 11.72 -3.39 15.43
C PRO A 20 13.02 -3.74 14.69
N GLU A 21 12.95 -4.67 13.73
CA GLU A 21 14.10 -5.10 12.92
C GLU A 21 14.51 -4.08 11.85
N GLN A 22 13.64 -3.12 11.52
CA GLN A 22 13.95 -2.14 10.48
C GLN A 22 14.88 -1.04 11.02
N ARG A 23 15.91 -0.72 10.24
CA ARG A 23 16.77 0.44 10.51
C ARG A 23 15.95 1.72 10.34
N PHE A 24 16.20 2.72 11.18
CA PHE A 24 15.48 4.01 11.15
C PHE A 24 15.40 4.63 9.76
N GLY A 25 16.52 4.71 9.03
CA GLY A 25 16.53 5.25 7.66
C GLY A 25 15.64 4.46 6.70
N GLN A 26 15.55 3.13 6.84
CA GLN A 26 14.66 2.31 6.03
C GLN A 26 13.18 2.64 6.32
N ALA A 27 12.83 2.90 7.58
CA ALA A 27 11.48 3.34 7.91
C ALA A 27 11.12 4.68 7.26
N ILE A 28 12.05 5.64 7.23
CA ILE A 28 11.85 6.94 6.54
C ILE A 28 11.54 6.74 5.05
N PHE A 29 12.26 5.83 4.38
CA PHE A 29 12.00 5.48 2.98
C PHE A 29 10.68 4.73 2.80
N ASN A 30 10.42 3.71 3.62
CA ASN A 30 9.21 2.90 3.54
C ASN A 30 7.95 3.72 3.77
N LEU A 31 8.00 4.70 4.68
CA LEU A 31 6.90 5.63 4.94
C LEU A 31 6.76 6.73 3.88
N GLY A 32 7.62 6.77 2.86
CA GLY A 32 7.56 7.76 1.77
C GLY A 32 7.84 9.19 2.23
N ILE A 33 8.57 9.35 3.34
CA ILE A 33 9.01 10.67 3.82
C ILE A 33 10.11 11.19 2.89
N ASN A 34 11.07 10.32 2.58
CA ASN A 34 12.06 10.54 1.55
C ASN A 34 12.01 9.36 0.56
N GLU A 35 12.37 9.59 -0.69
CA GLU A 35 12.43 8.55 -1.73
C GLU A 35 13.34 9.00 -2.87
N PHE A 36 13.65 8.09 -3.80
CA PHE A 36 14.29 8.47 -5.05
C PHE A 36 13.27 9.19 -5.94
N GLN A 37 13.74 10.20 -6.68
CA GLN A 37 12.92 10.84 -7.69
C GLN A 37 12.47 9.79 -8.71
N LYS A 38 11.21 9.89 -9.13
CA LYS A 38 10.71 9.02 -10.21
C LYS A 38 11.48 9.33 -11.48
N VAL A 39 11.99 8.28 -12.14
CA VAL A 39 12.69 8.39 -13.41
C VAL A 39 11.67 8.63 -14.52
N THR A 40 11.01 9.78 -14.50
CA THR A 40 10.14 10.22 -15.60
C THR A 40 10.93 10.90 -16.72
N ASP A 41 12.21 11.15 -16.49
CA ASP A 41 13.16 11.67 -17.48
C ASP A 41 14.17 10.58 -17.87
N PRO A 42 14.06 9.98 -19.07
CA PRO A 42 15.01 9.00 -19.59
C PRO A 42 16.44 9.55 -19.77
N GLY A 43 16.62 10.88 -19.78
CA GLY A 43 17.89 11.55 -20.00
C GLY A 43 18.68 11.87 -18.73
N ASN A 44 18.11 11.63 -17.54
CA ASN A 44 18.79 11.88 -16.26
C ASN A 44 19.19 10.55 -15.59
N PRO A 45 20.43 10.08 -15.74
CA PRO A 45 20.89 8.78 -15.23
C PRO A 45 21.09 8.74 -13.70
N LYS A 46 20.70 9.78 -12.95
CA LYS A 46 20.99 9.88 -11.52
C LYS A 46 19.77 9.54 -10.67
N TYR A 47 19.95 8.55 -9.79
CA TYR A 47 19.11 8.28 -8.62
C TYR A 47 19.18 9.44 -7.62
N THR A 48 18.66 10.62 -8.00
CA THR A 48 18.59 11.77 -7.12
C THR A 48 17.54 11.54 -6.04
N LEU A 49 17.83 12.01 -4.83
CA LEU A 49 16.84 12.04 -3.76
C LEU A 49 15.74 13.05 -4.09
N ARG A 50 14.53 12.77 -3.64
CA ARG A 50 13.40 13.70 -3.66
C ARG A 50 13.85 15.03 -3.06
N ASP A 51 13.49 16.12 -3.75
CA ASP A 51 13.61 17.44 -3.15
C ASP A 51 12.55 17.57 -2.05
N ILE A 52 13.00 17.65 -0.80
CA ILE A 52 12.17 17.81 0.39
C ILE A 52 12.09 19.28 0.87
N HIS A 53 12.84 20.19 0.23
CA HIS A 53 12.90 21.59 0.67
C HIS A 53 11.59 22.34 0.44
N ASN A 54 10.81 21.91 -0.56
CA ASN A 54 9.53 22.49 -0.94
C ASN A 54 8.34 21.57 -0.59
N ASP A 55 8.56 20.51 0.18
CA ASP A 55 7.52 19.52 0.52
C ASP A 55 6.74 19.99 1.75
N ASP A 56 5.41 20.13 1.60
CA ASP A 56 4.56 20.54 2.71
C ASP A 56 4.38 19.39 3.71
N ASP A 57 4.34 19.73 5.01
CA ASP A 57 4.15 18.75 6.08
C ASP A 57 2.87 17.90 5.89
N LYS A 58 1.81 18.47 5.28
CA LYS A 58 0.57 17.76 4.96
C LYS A 58 0.77 16.75 3.83
N GLU A 59 1.60 17.06 2.83
CA GLU A 59 1.92 16.10 1.76
C GLU A 59 2.73 14.94 2.30
N ILE A 60 3.68 15.20 3.20
CA ILE A 60 4.41 14.14 3.92
C ILE A 60 3.42 13.25 4.69
N LEU A 61 2.49 13.84 5.45
CA LEU A 61 1.45 13.08 6.15
C LEU A 61 0.58 12.25 5.20
N ASN A 62 0.18 12.81 4.06
CA ASN A 62 -0.60 12.10 3.05
C ASN A 62 0.15 10.86 2.54
N ARG A 63 1.46 10.99 2.26
CA ARG A 63 2.29 9.87 1.82
C ARG A 63 2.43 8.81 2.90
N ILE A 64 2.77 9.20 4.13
CA ILE A 64 2.86 8.27 5.27
C ILE A 64 1.56 7.47 5.41
N ASN A 65 0.40 8.14 5.39
CA ASN A 65 -0.89 7.46 5.53
C ASN A 65 -1.20 6.52 4.36
N ARG A 66 -0.85 6.89 3.12
CA ARG A 66 -0.99 6.00 1.95
C ARG A 66 -0.13 4.74 2.10
N GLN A 67 1.11 4.91 2.55
CA GLN A 67 2.04 3.80 2.77
C GLN A 67 1.56 2.88 3.89
N ILE A 68 1.13 3.43 5.04
CA ILE A 68 0.56 2.63 6.14
C ILE A 68 -0.67 1.86 5.66
N THR A 69 -1.59 2.53 4.95
CA THR A 69 -2.80 1.88 4.42
C THR A 69 -2.44 0.76 3.45
N TRP A 70 -1.41 0.95 2.63
CA TRP A 70 -0.91 -0.07 1.72
C TRP A 70 -0.34 -1.27 2.48
N PHE A 71 0.53 -1.05 3.46
CA PHE A 71 1.13 -2.13 4.25
C PHE A 71 0.10 -2.93 5.04
N ASP A 72 -0.90 -2.24 5.62
CA ASP A 72 -1.98 -2.91 6.35
C ASP A 72 -2.85 -3.75 5.40
N LEU A 73 -3.14 -3.26 4.19
CA LEU A 73 -3.82 -4.05 3.17
C LEU A 73 -2.98 -5.27 2.75
N GLN A 74 -1.70 -5.09 2.47
CA GLN A 74 -0.82 -6.18 2.06
C GLN A 74 -0.78 -7.29 3.12
N ARG A 75 -0.68 -6.92 4.40
CA ARG A 75 -0.70 -7.88 5.52
C ARG A 75 -2.02 -8.63 5.58
N LYS A 76 -3.16 -7.91 5.56
CA LYS A 76 -4.49 -8.54 5.54
C LYS A 76 -4.66 -9.51 4.37
N VAL A 77 -4.23 -9.10 3.17
CA VAL A 77 -4.31 -9.95 1.97
C VAL A 77 -3.44 -11.20 2.13
N MET A 78 -2.20 -11.05 2.61
CA MET A 78 -1.30 -12.19 2.83
C MET A 78 -1.86 -13.16 3.88
N ASP A 79 -2.31 -12.64 5.01
CA ASP A 79 -2.89 -13.42 6.10
C ASP A 79 -4.17 -14.14 5.64
N GLY A 80 -5.06 -13.43 4.93
CA GLY A 80 -6.30 -13.99 4.39
C GLY A 80 -6.06 -15.08 3.36
N VAL A 81 -5.22 -14.81 2.35
CA VAL A 81 -4.90 -15.77 1.29
C VAL A 81 -4.19 -17.00 1.85
N SER A 82 -3.32 -16.86 2.86
CA SER A 82 -2.62 -17.99 3.47
C SER A 82 -3.54 -19.00 4.15
N LYS A 83 -4.76 -18.59 4.53
CA LYS A 83 -5.76 -19.43 5.20
C LYS A 83 -6.69 -20.15 4.23
N VAL A 84 -6.70 -19.78 2.95
CA VAL A 84 -7.59 -20.39 1.95
C VAL A 84 -6.93 -21.62 1.35
N GLU A 85 -7.37 -22.81 1.78
CA GLU A 85 -7.00 -24.07 1.13
C GLU A 85 -7.82 -24.26 -0.16
N GLY A 86 -7.13 -24.53 -1.27
CA GLY A 86 -7.80 -24.95 -2.52
C GLY A 86 -8.69 -23.87 -3.16
N ILE A 87 -8.09 -22.92 -3.87
CA ILE A 87 -8.81 -21.88 -4.62
C ILE A 87 -9.46 -22.38 -5.95
N ALA A 88 -9.19 -23.62 -6.34
CA ALA A 88 -9.69 -24.20 -7.59
C ALA A 88 -11.19 -24.55 -7.45
N GLY A 89 -12.01 -24.04 -8.38
CA GLY A 89 -13.47 -24.24 -8.37
C GLY A 89 -14.27 -23.14 -7.66
N MET A 90 -13.62 -22.30 -6.83
CA MET A 90 -14.28 -21.15 -6.20
C MET A 90 -14.46 -19.99 -7.19
N THR A 91 -15.63 -19.35 -7.11
CA THR A 91 -15.91 -18.04 -7.69
C THR A 91 -15.12 -16.94 -6.98
N VAL A 92 -15.02 -15.75 -7.59
CA VAL A 92 -14.29 -14.61 -7.02
C VAL A 92 -14.86 -14.18 -5.67
N ASN A 93 -16.19 -14.13 -5.53
CA ASN A 93 -16.85 -13.73 -4.29
C ASN A 93 -16.60 -14.74 -3.17
N GLU A 94 -16.61 -16.04 -3.48
CA GLU A 94 -16.29 -17.08 -2.49
C GLU A 94 -14.84 -16.97 -2.01
N ARG A 95 -13.89 -16.67 -2.91
CA ARG A 95 -12.49 -16.43 -2.52
C ARG A 95 -12.34 -15.20 -1.64
N LEU A 96 -13.04 -14.11 -1.97
CA LEU A 96 -13.05 -12.89 -1.15
C LEU A 96 -13.63 -13.14 0.25
N PHE A 97 -14.68 -13.95 0.33
CA PHE A 97 -15.31 -14.32 1.59
C PHE A 97 -14.39 -15.22 2.42
N ALA A 98 -13.84 -16.29 1.82
CA ALA A 98 -12.95 -17.23 2.48
C ALA A 98 -11.66 -16.58 3.01
N ALA A 99 -11.15 -15.57 2.30
CA ALA A 99 -9.98 -14.81 2.71
C ALA A 99 -10.27 -13.66 3.70
N ASP A 100 -11.53 -13.41 4.06
CA ASP A 100 -11.96 -12.25 4.87
C ASP A 100 -11.52 -10.90 4.26
N LEU A 101 -11.69 -10.76 2.93
CA LEU A 101 -11.27 -9.57 2.16
C LEU A 101 -12.43 -8.83 1.49
N MET A 102 -13.68 -9.23 1.76
CA MET A 102 -14.86 -8.67 1.09
C MET A 102 -14.98 -7.15 1.36
N ASN A 103 -14.86 -6.75 2.63
CA ASN A 103 -14.99 -5.35 3.04
C ASN A 103 -13.89 -4.46 2.43
N GLU A 104 -12.64 -4.93 2.45
CA GLU A 104 -11.51 -4.25 1.85
C GLU A 104 -11.69 -4.11 0.34
N PHE A 105 -12.14 -5.17 -0.33
CA PHE A 105 -12.39 -5.16 -1.76
C PHE A 105 -13.48 -4.16 -2.12
N ASP A 106 -14.64 -4.18 -1.46
CA ASP A 106 -15.74 -3.27 -1.74
C ASP A 106 -15.35 -1.80 -1.51
N LYS A 107 -14.63 -1.53 -0.42
CA LYS A 107 -14.06 -0.22 -0.13
C LYS A 107 -13.13 0.26 -1.25
N TYR A 108 -12.18 -0.56 -1.66
CA TYR A 108 -11.15 -0.14 -2.63
C TYR A 108 -11.61 -0.21 -4.07
N LYS A 109 -12.63 -1.01 -4.39
CA LYS A 109 -13.23 -1.07 -5.73
C LYS A 109 -13.70 0.31 -6.20
N THR A 110 -14.21 1.12 -5.26
CA THR A 110 -14.68 2.48 -5.53
C THR A 110 -13.60 3.54 -5.29
N SER A 111 -12.83 3.42 -4.20
CA SER A 111 -11.90 4.47 -3.77
C SER A 111 -10.48 4.37 -4.35
N ASN A 112 -10.00 3.16 -4.66
CA ASN A 112 -8.65 2.93 -5.16
C ASN A 112 -8.56 1.61 -5.96
N LYS A 113 -8.80 1.68 -7.28
CA LYS A 113 -8.81 0.51 -8.17
C LYS A 113 -7.50 -0.28 -8.15
N SER A 114 -6.35 0.35 -7.88
CA SER A 114 -5.07 -0.35 -7.79
C SER A 114 -4.99 -1.27 -6.58
N TYR A 115 -5.60 -0.90 -5.46
CA TYR A 115 -5.66 -1.73 -4.26
C TYR A 115 -6.66 -2.88 -4.44
N ALA A 116 -7.80 -2.60 -5.06
CA ALA A 116 -8.76 -3.64 -5.44
C ALA A 116 -8.15 -4.67 -6.41
N GLU A 117 -7.39 -4.20 -7.40
CA GLU A 117 -6.65 -5.06 -8.32
C GLU A 117 -5.62 -5.93 -7.60
N TYR A 118 -4.89 -5.39 -6.62
CA TYR A 118 -3.94 -6.16 -5.82
C TYR A 118 -4.61 -7.32 -5.08
N ILE A 119 -5.77 -7.08 -4.45
CA ILE A 119 -6.57 -8.13 -3.79
C ILE A 119 -6.92 -9.25 -4.77
N LEU A 120 -7.48 -8.91 -5.93
CA LEU A 120 -7.91 -9.89 -6.93
C LEU A 120 -6.73 -10.71 -7.48
N LYS A 121 -5.58 -10.07 -7.72
CA LYS A 121 -4.36 -10.76 -8.15
C LYS A 121 -3.86 -11.75 -7.09
N ALA A 122 -3.90 -11.36 -5.82
CA ALA A 122 -3.49 -12.24 -4.73
C ALA A 122 -4.39 -13.49 -4.63
N LEU A 123 -5.69 -13.33 -4.90
CA LEU A 123 -6.68 -14.41 -5.00
C LEU A 123 -6.64 -15.19 -6.32
N LYS A 124 -5.60 -14.98 -7.15
CA LYS A 124 -5.39 -15.64 -8.45
C LYS A 124 -6.57 -15.50 -9.42
N VAL A 125 -7.23 -14.34 -9.41
CA VAL A 125 -8.20 -13.97 -10.45
C VAL A 125 -7.41 -13.59 -11.71
N ASP A 126 -7.86 -14.08 -12.87
CA ASP A 126 -7.19 -13.79 -14.13
C ASP A 126 -7.33 -12.33 -14.54
N ARG A 127 -6.43 -11.87 -15.41
CA ARG A 127 -6.35 -10.47 -15.84
C ARG A 127 -7.61 -9.99 -16.54
N GLU A 128 -8.24 -10.84 -17.36
CA GLU A 128 -9.45 -10.49 -18.11
C GLU A 128 -10.63 -10.25 -17.15
N SER A 129 -10.84 -11.17 -16.21
CA SER A 129 -11.85 -11.05 -15.16
C SER A 129 -11.63 -9.81 -14.32
N ILE A 130 -10.38 -9.49 -13.94
CA ILE A 130 -10.04 -8.25 -13.22
C ILE A 130 -10.46 -7.01 -14.02
N SER A 131 -10.16 -6.96 -15.33
CA SER A 131 -10.52 -5.81 -16.17
C SER A 131 -12.03 -5.60 -16.21
N LYS A 132 -12.79 -6.70 -16.37
CA LYS A 132 -14.26 -6.69 -16.36
C LYS A 132 -14.82 -6.22 -15.02
N ILE A 133 -14.31 -6.75 -13.91
CA ILE A 133 -14.78 -6.42 -12.55
C ILE A 133 -14.50 -4.97 -12.17
N LEU A 134 -13.35 -4.42 -12.58
CA LEU A 134 -12.91 -3.07 -12.21
C LEU A 134 -13.29 -2.01 -13.25
N GLY A 135 -13.86 -2.40 -14.40
CA GLY A 135 -14.18 -1.48 -15.50
C GLY A 135 -12.94 -0.76 -16.01
N LYS A 136 -11.93 -1.53 -16.42
CA LYS A 136 -10.72 -1.06 -17.09
C LYS A 136 -10.70 -1.49 -18.54
#